data_AF-A0A1A9AES9-F1
#
_entry.id   AF-A0A1A9AES9-F1
#
_cell.length_a   1.000
_cell.length_b   1.000
_cell.length_c   1.000
_cell.angle_alpha   90.00
_cell.angle_beta   90.00
_cell.angle_gamma   90.00
#
_symmetry.space_group_name_H-M   'P 1'
#
loop_
_entity.id
_entity.type
_entity.pdbx_description
1 polymer ?
#
loop_
_entity_poly.entity_id
_entity_poly.type
_entity_poly.pdbx_seq_one_letter_code
_entity_poly.pdbx_strand_id
1 'polypeptide(L)'
;MTPTVSLPSRLIGVAERIPASLAQLTGPDHGSVSLPLRLAWSGPTAFNVSDPGERLTLYCLLLDCGQREDVVRYVNATLLRRDWPRIRRLTARRVVALWERRLPDLSAA
;
A
#
# COMPACT_ATOMS: atom_id res chain seq x y z
N MET A 1 30.52 29.20 4.70
CA MET A 1 30.22 27.81 5.07
C MET A 1 28.75 27.55 4.79
N THR A 2 28.43 26.99 3.63
CA THR A 2 27.06 26.55 3.31
C THR A 2 26.77 25.28 4.12
N PRO A 3 25.64 25.19 4.87
CA PRO A 3 25.32 23.97 5.56
C PRO A 3 25.03 22.88 4.53
N THR A 4 25.65 21.72 4.70
CA THR A 4 25.28 20.47 4.01
C THR A 4 23.82 20.19 4.34
N VAL A 5 22.92 20.47 3.39
CA VAL A 5 21.53 20.03 3.49
C VAL A 5 21.56 18.52 3.45
N SER A 6 21.36 17.87 4.60
CA SER A 6 21.12 16.43 4.67
C SER A 6 19.97 16.10 3.72
N LEU A 7 20.24 15.23 2.73
CA LEU A 7 19.22 14.83 1.78
C LEU A 7 18.02 14.25 2.55
N PRO A 8 16.80 14.66 2.19
CA PRO A 8 15.60 14.14 2.81
C PRO A 8 15.63 12.61 2.75
N SER A 9 15.35 11.95 3.89
CA SER A 9 15.16 10.50 3.92
C SER A 9 14.24 10.06 2.80
N ARG A 10 14.56 8.97 2.08
CA ARG A 10 13.72 8.39 1.02
C ARG A 10 12.30 8.01 1.47
N LEU A 11 12.04 8.04 2.78
CA LEU A 11 10.74 7.80 3.40
C LEU A 11 9.88 9.06 3.56
N ILE A 12 10.41 10.24 3.26
CA ILE A 12 9.63 11.48 3.30
C ILE A 12 8.48 11.37 2.30
N GLY A 13 7.26 11.60 2.79
CA GLY A 13 6.02 11.46 2.03
C GLY A 13 5.41 10.05 2.05
N VAL A 14 6.12 9.00 2.45
CA VAL A 14 5.53 7.64 2.55
C VAL A 14 4.39 7.63 3.57
N ALA A 15 4.58 8.29 4.72
CA ALA A 15 3.52 8.40 5.73
C ALA A 15 2.30 9.20 5.24
N GLU A 16 2.49 10.12 4.29
CA GLU A 16 1.38 10.89 3.71
C GLU A 16 0.59 10.10 2.66
N ARG A 17 1.14 8.99 2.18
CA ARG A 17 0.43 8.05 1.30
C ARG A 17 -0.48 7.11 2.08
N ILE A 18 -0.33 7.02 3.40
CA ILE A 18 -1.13 6.15 4.25
C ILE A 18 -2.42 6.91 4.66
N PRO A 19 -3.62 6.31 4.51
CA PRO A 19 -4.84 6.89 5.02
C PRO A 19 -4.84 6.98 6.55
N ALA A 20 -5.70 7.82 7.10
CA ALA A 20 -5.79 8.02 8.55
C ALA A 20 -6.49 6.87 9.27
N SER A 21 -7.28 6.06 8.56
CA SER A 21 -7.95 4.88 9.12
C SER A 21 -8.23 3.82 8.07
N LEU A 22 -8.42 2.57 8.51
CA LEU A 22 -8.80 1.47 7.63
C LEU A 22 -10.18 1.66 7.01
N ALA A 23 -11.08 2.40 7.67
CA ALA A 23 -12.43 2.68 7.15
C ALA A 23 -12.43 3.52 5.86
N GLN A 24 -11.33 4.23 5.58
CA GLN A 24 -11.17 4.98 4.32
C GLN A 24 -10.80 4.09 3.14
N LEU A 25 -10.48 2.80 3.37
CA LEU A 25 -10.12 1.87 2.31
C LEU A 25 -11.40 1.31 1.67
N THR A 26 -11.69 1.80 0.47
CA THR A 26 -12.95 1.54 -0.27
C THR A 26 -12.75 0.62 -1.47
N GLY A 27 -11.57 0.01 -1.61
CA GLY A 27 -11.26 -0.87 -2.72
C GLY A 27 -12.19 -2.07 -2.79
N PRO A 28 -12.41 -2.62 -3.99
CA PRO A 28 -13.28 -3.76 -4.19
C PRO A 28 -12.72 -5.00 -3.49
N ASP A 29 -13.61 -5.84 -2.97
CA ASP A 29 -13.26 -7.11 -2.34
C ASP A 29 -13.27 -8.30 -3.32
N HIS A 30 -13.88 -8.12 -4.50
CA HIS A 30 -13.98 -9.14 -5.54
C HIS A 30 -13.90 -8.52 -6.95
N GLY A 31 -13.59 -9.35 -7.94
CA GLY A 31 -13.54 -8.96 -9.36
C GLY A 31 -12.17 -8.44 -9.80
N SER A 32 -12.13 -7.72 -10.92
CA SER A 32 -10.88 -7.21 -11.50
C SER A 32 -10.74 -5.71 -11.28
N VAL A 33 -9.53 -5.29 -10.89
CA VAL A 33 -9.11 -3.90 -10.70
C VAL A 33 -8.12 -3.52 -11.78
N SER A 34 -8.39 -2.43 -12.49
CA SER A 34 -7.44 -1.85 -13.44
C SER A 34 -6.72 -0.65 -12.83
N LEU A 35 -5.39 -0.72 -12.82
CA LEU A 35 -4.50 0.35 -12.37
C LEU A 35 -4.21 1.34 -13.50
N PRO A 36 -4.03 2.63 -13.17
CA PRO A 36 -3.56 3.62 -14.12
C PRO A 36 -2.13 3.30 -14.58
N LEU A 37 -1.81 3.70 -15.80
CA LEU A 37 -0.50 3.47 -16.42
C LEU A 37 0.66 3.99 -15.55
N ARG A 38 0.45 5.05 -14.76
CA ARG A 38 1.43 5.58 -13.80
C ARG A 38 1.92 4.53 -12.79
N LEU A 39 1.08 3.57 -12.39
CA LEU A 39 1.43 2.51 -11.44
C LEU A 39 1.91 1.23 -12.13
N ALA A 40 1.45 0.99 -13.35
CA ALA A 40 1.75 -0.20 -14.14
C ALA A 40 2.48 0.17 -15.45
N TRP A 41 3.68 0.75 -15.33
CA TRP A 41 4.44 1.26 -16.50
C TRP A 41 4.77 0.17 -17.53
N SER A 42 4.98 -1.08 -17.10
CA SER A 42 5.29 -2.21 -17.98
C SER A 42 4.80 -3.57 -17.45
N GLY A 43 3.99 -3.55 -16.39
CA GLY A 43 3.44 -4.74 -15.76
C GLY A 43 1.97 -4.95 -16.13
N PRO A 44 1.33 -6.01 -15.61
CA PRO A 44 -0.11 -6.17 -15.73
C PRO A 44 -0.82 -4.93 -15.16
N THR A 45 -1.73 -4.37 -15.95
CA THR A 45 -2.57 -3.24 -15.53
C THR A 45 -3.85 -3.71 -14.86
N ALA A 46 -4.22 -4.99 -15.01
CA ALA A 46 -5.41 -5.57 -14.42
C ALA A 46 -5.02 -6.65 -13.40
N PHE A 47 -5.67 -6.62 -12.23
CA PHE A 47 -5.45 -7.57 -11.15
C PHE A 47 -6.80 -8.10 -10.67
N ASN A 48 -6.95 -9.41 -10.56
CA ASN A 48 -8.12 -10.03 -9.97
C ASN A 48 -7.99 -10.03 -8.44
N VAL A 49 -8.77 -9.19 -7.75
CA VAL A 49 -8.74 -9.13 -6.27
C VAL A 49 -9.39 -10.34 -5.60
N SER A 50 -10.17 -11.14 -6.35
CA SER A 50 -10.64 -12.44 -5.88
C SER A 50 -9.51 -13.47 -5.80
N ASP A 51 -8.50 -13.36 -6.66
CA ASP A 51 -7.30 -14.22 -6.61
C ASP A 51 -6.34 -13.75 -5.51
N PRO A 52 -6.00 -14.59 -4.52
CA PRO A 52 -5.12 -14.19 -3.42
C PRO A 52 -3.69 -13.83 -3.84
N GLY A 53 -3.18 -14.40 -4.93
CA GLY A 53 -1.85 -14.12 -5.44
C GLY A 53 -1.79 -12.75 -6.11
N GLU A 54 -2.71 -12.51 -7.05
CA GLU A 54 -2.83 -11.22 -7.74
C GLU A 54 -3.15 -10.08 -6.76
N ARG A 55 -4.05 -10.31 -5.79
CA ARG A 55 -4.35 -9.32 -4.75
C ARG A 55 -3.12 -8.99 -3.90
N LEU A 56 -2.30 -9.97 -3.56
CA LEU A 56 -1.08 -9.76 -2.79
C LEU A 56 -0.08 -8.90 -3.57
N THR A 57 0.11 -9.21 -4.87
CA THR A 57 0.95 -8.41 -5.77
C THR A 57 0.44 -6.97 -5.89
N LEU A 58 -0.87 -6.80 -6.11
CA LEU A 58 -1.52 -5.49 -6.18
C LEU A 58 -1.27 -4.67 -4.89
N TYR A 59 -1.48 -5.27 -3.72
CA TYR A 59 -1.33 -4.56 -2.46
C TYR A 59 0.13 -4.19 -2.18
N CYS A 60 1.08 -5.10 -2.39
CA CYS A 60 2.51 -4.77 -2.28
C CYS A 60 2.88 -3.61 -3.23
N LEU A 61 2.43 -3.63 -4.49
CA LEU A 61 2.65 -2.55 -5.45
C LEU A 61 2.10 -1.21 -4.95
N LEU A 62 0.88 -1.19 -4.40
CA LEU A 62 0.26 0.05 -3.89
C LEU A 62 0.96 0.58 -2.63
N LEU A 63 1.42 -0.31 -1.76
CA LEU A 63 2.21 0.06 -0.58
C LEU A 63 3.54 0.70 -0.96
N ASP A 64 4.22 0.16 -1.98
CA ASP A 64 5.52 0.67 -2.43
C ASP A 64 5.37 1.92 -3.32
N CYS A 65 4.44 1.91 -4.28
CA CYS A 65 4.35 2.92 -5.35
C CYS A 65 3.06 3.79 -5.34
N GLY A 66 1.95 3.30 -4.78
CA GLY A 66 0.63 3.97 -4.83
C GLY A 66 0.50 5.20 -3.93
N GLN A 67 -0.08 6.29 -4.43
CA GLN A 67 -0.41 7.47 -3.62
C GLN A 67 -1.59 7.18 -2.68
N ARG A 68 -1.89 8.10 -1.75
CA ARG A 68 -3.01 7.95 -0.81
C ARG A 68 -4.32 7.63 -1.51
N GLU A 69 -4.61 8.33 -2.60
CA GLU A 69 -5.82 8.15 -3.41
C GLU A 69 -5.88 6.76 -4.05
N ASP A 70 -4.74 6.27 -4.56
CA ASP A 70 -4.65 4.92 -5.13
C ASP A 70 -4.90 3.86 -4.05
N VAL A 71 -4.28 4.02 -2.89
CA VAL A 71 -4.46 3.11 -1.75
C VAL A 71 -5.92 3.08 -1.30
N VAL A 72 -6.54 4.25 -1.12
CA VAL A 72 -7.96 4.40 -0.74
C VAL A 72 -8.90 3.75 -1.76
N ARG A 73 -8.58 3.89 -3.05
CA ARG A 73 -9.42 3.42 -4.16
C ARG A 73 -9.30 1.93 -4.45
N TYR A 74 -8.12 1.34 -4.24
CA TYR A 74 -7.82 -0.01 -4.72
C TYR A 74 -7.62 -1.03 -3.60
N VAL A 75 -7.37 -0.60 -2.36
CA VAL A 75 -7.19 -1.50 -1.22
C VAL A 75 -8.51 -1.62 -0.45
N ASN A 76 -8.87 -2.84 -0.09
CA ASN A 76 -10.01 -3.14 0.75
C ASN A 76 -9.57 -3.34 2.21
N ALA A 77 -10.25 -2.70 3.16
CA ALA A 77 -9.90 -2.73 4.58
C ALA A 77 -9.82 -4.16 5.18
N THR A 78 -10.79 -5.00 4.81
CA THR A 78 -10.95 -6.36 5.35
C THR A 78 -9.91 -7.29 4.76
N LEU A 79 -9.71 -7.21 3.43
CA LEU A 79 -8.72 -8.04 2.75
C LEU A 79 -7.29 -7.64 3.11
N LEU A 80 -7.03 -6.35 3.30
CA LEU A 80 -5.73 -5.87 3.76
C LEU A 80 -5.38 -6.45 5.12
N ARG A 81 -6.31 -6.39 6.09
CA ARG A 81 -6.12 -6.99 7.41
C ARG A 81 -5.84 -8.49 7.31
N ARG A 82 -6.63 -9.21 6.52
CA ARG A 82 -6.45 -10.66 6.32
C ARG A 82 -5.08 -11.02 5.76
N ASP A 83 -4.62 -10.25 4.77
CA ASP A 83 -3.38 -10.57 4.04
C ASP A 83 -2.15 -9.88 4.66
N TRP A 84 -2.33 -9.00 5.64
CA TRP A 84 -1.26 -8.25 6.32
C TRP A 84 -0.09 -9.12 6.79
N PRO A 85 -0.31 -10.30 7.41
CA PRO A 85 0.78 -11.16 7.86
C PRO A 85 1.68 -11.68 6.73
N ARG A 86 1.16 -11.74 5.49
CA ARG A 86 1.92 -12.10 4.28
C ARG A 86 2.59 -10.86 3.69
N ILE A 87 1.86 -9.76 3.55
CA ILE A 87 2.36 -8.48 3.03
C ILE A 87 3.59 -8.01 3.81
N ARG A 88 3.53 -8.02 5.15
CA ARG A 88 4.65 -7.58 5.99
C ARG A 88 5.96 -8.39 5.83
N ARG A 89 5.87 -9.61 5.29
CA ARG A 89 7.05 -10.45 5.00
C ARG A 89 7.70 -10.08 3.66
N LEU A 90 6.91 -9.51 2.75
CA LEU A 90 7.32 -9.15 1.39
C LEU A 90 7.71 -7.67 1.28
N THR A 91 7.22 -6.83 2.19
CA THR A 91 7.46 -5.39 2.21
C THR A 91 8.59 -5.02 3.18
N ALA A 92 9.32 -3.94 2.88
CA ALA A 92 10.41 -3.46 3.73
C ALA A 92 9.93 -3.12 5.15
N ARG A 93 10.67 -3.58 6.17
CA ARG A 93 10.31 -3.41 7.61
C ARG A 93 9.97 -1.96 7.99
N ARG A 94 10.67 -0.98 7.42
CA ARG A 94 10.40 0.45 7.70
C ARG A 94 9.04 0.91 7.17
N VAL A 95 8.61 0.39 6.02
CA VAL A 95 7.29 0.68 5.46
C VAL A 95 6.21 0.02 6.32
N VAL A 96 6.39 -1.26 6.68
CA VAL A 96 5.49 -1.98 7.58
C VAL A 96 5.29 -1.22 8.90
N ALA A 97 6.38 -0.77 9.54
CA ALA A 97 6.32 -0.01 10.78
C ALA A 97 5.56 1.32 10.64
N LEU A 98 5.67 2.01 9.49
CA LEU A 98 4.91 3.24 9.23
C LEU A 98 3.41 2.96 9.07
N TRP A 99 3.07 1.87 8.39
CA TRP A 99 1.69 1.42 8.22
C TRP A 99 1.07 1.01 9.54
N GLU A 100 1.73 0.17 10.34
CA GLU A 100 1.24 -0.24 11.66
C GLU A 100 1.14 0.95 12.63
N ARG A 101 2.04 1.93 12.55
CA ARG A 101 1.95 3.15 13.36
C ARG A 101 0.76 4.03 12.99
N ARG A 102 0.41 4.13 11.70
CA ARG A 102 -0.73 4.94 11.22
C ARG A 102 -2.06 4.17 11.31
N LEU A 103 -2.01 2.84 11.22
CA LEU A 103 -3.16 1.93 11.21
C LEU A 103 -2.91 0.82 12.24
N PRO A 104 -3.11 1.10 13.54
CA PRO A 104 -2.78 0.16 14.62
C PRO A 104 -3.52 -1.18 14.49
N ASP A 105 -4.73 -1.16 13.93
CA ASP A 105 -5.56 -2.34 13.66
C ASP A 105 -4.87 -3.40 12.79
N LEU A 106 -3.85 -3.03 11.99
CA LEU A 106 -3.07 -3.97 11.19
C LEU A 106 -2.11 -4.80 12.04
N SER A 107 -1.57 -4.24 13.12
CA SER A 107 -0.66 -4.96 14.03
C SER A 107 -1.38 -5.98 14.90
N ALA A 108 -2.69 -5.80 15.09
CA ALA A 108 -3.54 -6.69 15.88
C ALA A 108 -4.07 -7.90 15.08
N ALA A 109 -3.82 -7.94 13.76
CA ALA A 109 -4.22 -9.00 12.83
C ALA A 109 -3.10 -10.04 12.61
#